data_AF-A0AB39FKM3-F1
#
_entry.id   AF-A0AB39FKM3-F1
#
_cell.length_a   1.000
_cell.length_b   1.000
_cell.length_c   1.000
_cell.angle_alpha   90.00
_cell.angle_beta   90.00
_cell.angle_gamma   90.00
#
_symmetry.space_group_name_H-M   'P 1'
#
loop_
_entity.id
_entity.type
_entity.pdbx_description
1 polymer ?
#
loop_
_entity_poly.entity_id
_entity_poly.type
_entity_poly.pdbx_seq_one_letter_code
_entity_poly.pdbx_strand_id
1 'polypeptide(L)'
;MKDDTTLGQAMQTQVKRRSVLKAGAAGVAGGMLLPGTARVAMADDKKPLGAWPAGAEGDSVFVGLTVDLTGPYSAQGAEQKNGYELAAEQINAGAPEVQKISPLLKGGLLGKKLVLGSADAETKPNTGVQAATRFIHDNKAMMIAGSTSSAVAIALQKVCNREHTPYFTAISGSNETTGVDCQRYGFRLCYFAYMACKAIAPVVAKELGKNRKAAYLTPDYTYGHTTTQSMKEFTEKEGWSTVTNQVHPLGAKDYSSYLINIANTDADVLVVVAYGADAANAIKQAKQFGLLDKMKIVIPYMSAYLEKEVGAEVMQGVYAAQGFWWTMEDQLPVAKDFVAAYEKKYKSKPRDSAMYAYLALVLWADAVERAKSLYPVDVVKALEAGELRDSPVGKVTFRAEDHQGIVDFPILRGKKPADMKNPEDFFEVVQVVSGKDVLPPVGLLGCKMGDYV
;
A
#
# COMPACT_ATOMS: atom_id res chain seq x y z
N MET A 1 -22.14 -69.67 42.91
CA MET A 1 -23.23 -70.50 43.45
C MET A 1 -23.15 -70.39 44.96
N LYS A 2 -24.07 -69.59 45.55
CA LYS A 2 -24.51 -69.48 46.96
C LYS A 2 -23.42 -69.15 48.00
N ASP A 3 -23.29 -67.90 48.43
CA ASP A 3 -24.13 -67.18 49.43
C ASP A 3 -24.25 -67.90 50.77
N ASP A 4 -23.70 -67.30 51.83
CA ASP A 4 -24.46 -67.14 53.09
C ASP A 4 -23.93 -66.00 53.97
N THR A 5 -24.85 -65.12 54.30
CA THR A 5 -24.83 -63.99 55.26
C THR A 5 -25.01 -64.46 56.70
N THR A 6 -24.44 -63.76 57.71
CA THR A 6 -25.18 -63.06 58.80
C THR A 6 -24.29 -62.52 59.97
N LEU A 7 -24.61 -61.29 60.41
CA LEU A 7 -24.80 -60.71 61.79
C LEU A 7 -23.94 -61.25 62.96
N GLY A 8 -23.41 -60.49 63.93
CA GLY A 8 -23.56 -59.11 64.43
C GLY A 8 -23.04 -59.01 65.88
N GLN A 9 -22.98 -57.76 66.42
CA GLN A 9 -22.88 -57.34 67.85
C GLN A 9 -21.50 -57.11 68.56
N ALA A 10 -21.13 -55.81 68.63
CA ALA A 10 -21.06 -54.90 69.80
C ALA A 10 -20.12 -55.09 71.03
N MET A 11 -19.65 -53.92 71.52
CA MET A 11 -19.05 -53.54 72.84
C MET A 11 -17.53 -53.85 73.00
N GLN A 12 -16.65 -53.01 73.58
CA GLN A 12 -16.76 -51.80 74.42
C GLN A 12 -15.36 -51.13 74.56
N THR A 13 -15.34 -49.80 74.75
CA THR A 13 -14.41 -48.96 75.56
C THR A 13 -12.93 -49.36 75.76
N GLN A 14 -11.95 -48.47 75.52
CA GLN A 14 -11.59 -47.35 76.41
C GLN A 14 -10.34 -46.58 75.93
N VAL A 15 -10.36 -45.28 76.18
CA VAL A 15 -9.42 -44.21 75.84
C VAL A 15 -8.08 -44.31 76.60
N LYS A 16 -6.96 -43.98 75.93
CA LYS A 16 -5.80 -43.31 76.56
C LYS A 16 -5.29 -42.16 75.68
N ARG A 17 -5.34 -40.94 76.23
CA ARG A 17 -4.70 -39.71 75.71
C ARG A 17 -3.46 -39.38 76.56
N ARG A 18 -2.35 -39.03 75.90
CA ARG A 18 -1.19 -38.19 76.28
C ARG A 18 -0.07 -38.54 75.28
N SER A 19 0.64 -37.66 74.58
CA SER A 19 0.91 -36.23 74.69
C SER A 19 1.41 -35.67 73.36
N VAL A 20 1.31 -34.35 73.25
CA VAL A 20 1.74 -33.40 72.21
C VAL A 20 3.25 -33.44 71.93
N LEU A 21 3.69 -33.25 70.66
CA LEU A 21 4.72 -32.28 70.24
C LEU A 21 5.06 -32.34 68.72
N LYS A 22 4.76 -31.21 68.06
CA LYS A 22 5.50 -30.46 67.03
C LYS A 22 6.20 -31.20 65.85
N ALA A 23 5.66 -30.89 64.67
CA ALA A 23 6.33 -30.38 63.46
C ALA A 23 7.82 -30.72 63.23
N GLY A 24 8.07 -31.50 62.18
CA GLY A 24 9.36 -31.66 61.50
C GLY A 24 9.10 -31.94 60.02
N ALA A 25 9.77 -31.19 59.15
CA ALA A 25 9.51 -31.10 57.73
C ALA A 25 9.99 -32.32 56.90
N ALA A 26 9.53 -32.32 55.64
CA ALA A 26 10.09 -32.96 54.45
C ALA A 26 9.52 -34.33 54.01
N GLY A 27 8.73 -34.26 52.93
CA GLY A 27 8.84 -35.17 51.79
C GLY A 27 7.86 -36.35 51.72
N VAL A 28 6.79 -36.23 50.91
CA VAL A 28 6.34 -37.28 49.97
C VAL A 28 5.62 -36.61 48.80
N ALA A 29 6.07 -36.92 47.59
CA ALA A 29 5.42 -36.63 46.32
C ALA A 29 4.14 -37.47 46.15
N GLY A 30 3.07 -36.86 45.64
CA GLY A 30 1.84 -37.57 45.27
C GLY A 30 0.95 -36.66 44.43
N GLY A 31 0.94 -36.90 43.12
CA GLY A 31 0.29 -36.02 42.14
C GLY A 31 -1.23 -36.08 42.13
N MET A 32 -1.82 -34.98 41.68
CA MET A 32 -3.08 -34.96 40.94
C MET A 32 -2.91 -33.99 39.77
N LEU A 33 -2.74 -34.55 38.57
CA LEU A 33 -2.85 -33.84 37.30
C LEU A 33 -4.33 -33.59 37.02
N LEU A 34 -4.76 -32.33 37.04
CA LEU A 34 -6.03 -31.92 36.45
C LEU A 34 -5.80 -31.61 34.96
N PRO A 35 -6.63 -32.14 34.04
CA PRO A 35 -6.52 -31.84 32.63
C PRO A 35 -7.20 -30.51 32.29
N GLY A 36 -6.59 -29.73 31.40
CA GLY A 36 -7.32 -28.75 30.58
C GLY A 36 -7.29 -27.30 31.05
N THR A 37 -6.13 -26.65 30.90
CA THR A 37 -6.07 -25.39 30.16
C THR A 37 -4.76 -25.43 29.37
N ALA A 38 -4.87 -25.59 28.04
CA ALA A 38 -3.75 -25.34 27.16
C ALA A 38 -3.44 -23.84 27.26
N ARG A 39 -2.55 -23.47 28.18
CA ARG A 39 -1.78 -22.24 28.06
C ARG A 39 -1.09 -22.33 26.70
N VAL A 40 -1.48 -21.45 25.79
CA VAL A 40 -0.72 -21.21 24.57
C VAL A 40 0.66 -20.75 25.02
N ALA A 41 1.61 -21.68 25.06
CA ALA A 41 3.02 -21.38 25.19
C ALA A 41 3.47 -20.82 23.84
N MET A 42 3.66 -19.50 23.78
CA MET A 42 4.84 -18.80 23.24
C MET A 42 4.55 -17.29 23.36
N ALA A 43 4.64 -16.74 24.57
CA ALA A 43 5.03 -15.35 24.69
C ALA A 43 6.56 -15.37 24.74
N ASP A 44 7.21 -15.17 23.59
CA ASP A 44 8.60 -14.74 23.60
C ASP A 44 8.68 -13.47 24.49
N ASP A 45 9.64 -13.41 25.41
CA ASP A 45 9.92 -12.25 26.28
C ASP A 45 10.43 -11.04 25.45
N LYS A 46 9.66 -10.57 24.47
CA LYS A 46 9.99 -9.43 23.63
C LYS A 46 9.77 -8.16 24.43
N LYS A 47 10.79 -7.29 24.45
CA LYS A 47 10.65 -5.94 25.03
C LYS A 47 9.55 -5.18 24.28
N PRO A 48 8.72 -4.37 24.99
CA PRO A 48 7.74 -3.50 24.35
C PRO A 48 8.40 -2.65 23.25
N LEU A 49 7.75 -2.59 22.10
CA LEU A 49 8.23 -1.86 20.93
C LEU A 49 7.04 -1.37 20.12
N GLY A 50 7.01 -0.07 19.81
CA GLY A 50 5.86 0.59 19.24
C GLY A 50 4.58 0.33 20.02
N ALA A 51 3.52 -0.11 19.35
CA ALA A 51 2.25 -0.42 19.99
C ALA A 51 2.22 -1.78 20.71
N TRP A 52 3.21 -2.66 20.53
CA TRP A 52 3.25 -3.98 21.20
C TRP A 52 3.70 -3.87 22.68
N PRO A 53 3.08 -4.60 23.63
CA PRO A 53 2.00 -5.57 23.44
C PRO A 53 0.59 -4.95 23.42
N ALA A 54 0.42 -3.71 23.88
CA ALA A 54 -0.88 -3.09 24.12
C ALA A 54 -1.84 -3.12 22.91
N GLY A 55 -1.35 -2.89 21.69
CA GLY A 55 -2.14 -2.93 20.46
C GLY A 55 -2.47 -4.34 19.95
N ALA A 56 -1.90 -5.37 20.57
CA ALA A 56 -2.20 -6.77 20.32
C ALA A 56 -3.03 -7.42 21.45
N GLU A 57 -3.32 -6.71 22.53
CA GLU A 57 -4.21 -7.17 23.59
C GLU A 57 -5.68 -7.12 23.15
N GLY A 58 -6.53 -7.97 23.75
CA GLY A 58 -7.96 -8.04 23.43
C GLY A 58 -8.29 -8.77 22.12
N ASP A 59 -9.48 -8.49 21.58
CA ASP A 59 -10.08 -9.26 20.47
C ASP A 59 -9.99 -8.55 19.12
N SER A 60 -9.27 -7.43 19.04
CA SER A 60 -9.12 -6.65 17.81
C SER A 60 -7.69 -6.16 17.57
N VAL A 61 -7.40 -5.83 16.31
CA VAL A 61 -6.15 -5.20 15.87
C VAL A 61 -6.51 -3.93 15.12
N PHE A 62 -5.97 -2.79 15.56
CA PHE A 62 -6.27 -1.49 14.98
C PHE A 62 -5.25 -1.09 13.91
N VAL A 63 -5.74 -0.58 12.77
CA VAL A 63 -4.95 0.02 11.69
C VAL A 63 -5.44 1.44 11.45
N GLY A 64 -4.51 2.40 11.46
CA GLY A 64 -4.79 3.81 11.20
C GLY A 64 -4.56 4.18 9.74
N LEU A 65 -5.58 4.74 9.08
CA LEU A 65 -5.51 5.22 7.71
C LEU A 65 -5.38 6.74 7.68
N THR A 66 -4.29 7.23 7.11
CA THR A 66 -4.08 8.65 6.83
C THR A 66 -4.21 8.86 5.31
N VAL A 67 -5.41 9.16 4.86
CA VAL A 67 -5.78 9.27 3.44
C VAL A 67 -6.10 10.72 3.08
N ASP A 68 -5.81 11.15 1.86
CA ASP A 68 -6.10 12.51 1.41
C ASP A 68 -7.57 12.61 0.98
N LEU A 69 -8.48 13.01 1.87
CA LEU A 69 -9.93 13.10 1.59
C LEU A 69 -10.34 14.50 1.12
N THR A 70 -9.49 15.50 1.39
CA THR A 70 -9.61 16.86 0.86
C THR A 70 -8.31 17.30 0.18
N GLY A 71 -8.39 18.38 -0.60
CA GLY A 71 -7.27 18.88 -1.39
C GLY A 71 -7.19 18.27 -2.79
N PRO A 72 -6.07 18.46 -3.50
CA PRO A 72 -5.93 18.09 -4.92
C PRO A 72 -5.96 16.57 -5.17
N TYR A 73 -5.81 15.74 -4.14
CA TYR A 73 -5.75 14.27 -4.23
C TYR A 73 -6.96 13.55 -3.63
N SER A 74 -8.05 14.27 -3.38
CA SER A 74 -9.26 13.74 -2.72
C SER A 74 -9.86 12.53 -3.43
N ALA A 75 -9.85 12.51 -4.77
CA ALA A 75 -10.36 11.38 -5.55
C ALA A 75 -9.55 10.10 -5.31
N GLN A 76 -8.21 10.22 -5.25
CA GLN A 76 -7.32 9.08 -5.00
C GLN A 76 -7.43 8.62 -3.55
N GLY A 77 -7.48 9.52 -2.56
CA GLY A 77 -7.64 9.14 -1.15
C GLY A 77 -9.00 8.51 -0.85
N ALA A 78 -10.08 8.97 -1.49
CA ALA A 78 -11.39 8.30 -1.41
C ALA A 78 -11.33 6.88 -1.98
N GLU A 79 -10.66 6.69 -3.10
CA GLU A 79 -10.46 5.38 -3.70
C GLU A 79 -9.57 4.46 -2.84
N GLN A 80 -8.51 4.99 -2.23
CA GLN A 80 -7.68 4.25 -1.26
C GLN A 80 -8.53 3.76 -0.08
N LYS A 81 -9.38 4.63 0.47
CA LYS A 81 -10.28 4.27 1.58
C LYS A 81 -11.20 3.11 1.19
N ASN A 82 -11.75 3.12 -0.02
CA ASN A 82 -12.54 2.00 -0.55
C ASN A 82 -11.72 0.70 -0.63
N GLY A 83 -10.48 0.76 -1.11
CA GLY A 83 -9.58 -0.38 -1.18
C GLY A 83 -9.29 -1.00 0.19
N TYR A 84 -8.97 -0.16 1.18
CA TYR A 84 -8.73 -0.60 2.56
C TYR A 84 -9.97 -1.23 3.21
N GLU A 85 -11.14 -0.61 3.05
CA GLU A 85 -12.40 -1.13 3.60
C GLU A 85 -12.79 -2.46 2.98
N LEU A 86 -12.60 -2.64 1.67
CA LEU A 86 -12.84 -3.90 0.99
C LEU A 86 -11.89 -5.00 1.51
N ALA A 87 -10.59 -4.70 1.62
CA ALA A 87 -9.61 -5.63 2.16
C ALA A 87 -9.94 -6.03 3.61
N ALA A 88 -10.27 -5.07 4.48
CA ALA A 88 -10.58 -5.37 5.88
C ALA A 88 -11.84 -6.22 6.04
N GLU A 89 -12.88 -5.97 5.23
CA GLU A 89 -14.07 -6.81 5.20
C GLU A 89 -13.73 -8.25 4.82
N GLN A 90 -12.96 -8.42 3.74
CA GLN A 90 -12.59 -9.75 3.23
C GLN A 90 -11.62 -10.49 4.16
N ILE A 91 -10.64 -9.81 4.76
CA ILE A 91 -9.74 -10.38 5.78
C ILE A 91 -10.54 -10.87 6.98
N ASN A 92 -11.43 -10.03 7.52
CA ASN A 92 -12.28 -10.40 8.66
C ASN A 92 -13.20 -11.58 8.34
N ALA A 93 -13.74 -11.65 7.13
CA ALA A 93 -14.60 -12.74 6.69
C ALA A 93 -13.85 -14.02 6.30
N GLY A 94 -12.52 -13.96 6.09
CA GLY A 94 -11.78 -15.06 5.49
C GLY A 94 -12.24 -15.34 4.06
N ALA A 95 -12.48 -14.29 3.27
CA ALA A 95 -13.11 -14.40 1.97
C ALA A 95 -12.19 -15.09 0.92
N PRO A 96 -12.75 -15.82 -0.06
CA PRO A 96 -11.97 -16.49 -1.10
C PRO A 96 -11.01 -15.57 -1.87
N GLU A 97 -11.38 -14.31 -2.07
CA GLU A 97 -10.59 -13.31 -2.79
C GLU A 97 -9.24 -13.05 -2.10
N VAL A 98 -9.23 -12.84 -0.78
CA VAL A 98 -7.99 -12.66 -0.02
C VAL A 98 -7.23 -13.97 0.18
N GLN A 99 -7.94 -15.12 0.19
CA GLN A 99 -7.30 -16.44 0.27
C GLN A 99 -6.52 -16.82 -0.98
N LYS A 100 -6.90 -16.31 -2.15
CA LYS A 100 -6.10 -16.45 -3.38
C LYS A 100 -4.76 -15.70 -3.30
N ILE A 101 -4.70 -14.62 -2.51
CA ILE A 101 -3.46 -13.89 -2.24
C ILE A 101 -2.68 -14.60 -1.15
N SER A 102 -3.31 -14.86 0.01
CA SER A 102 -2.72 -15.56 1.13
C SER A 102 -3.66 -16.63 1.71
N PRO A 103 -3.32 -17.93 1.61
CA PRO A 103 -4.15 -19.02 2.14
C PRO A 103 -4.21 -19.05 3.67
N LEU A 104 -3.45 -18.18 4.35
CA LEU A 104 -3.44 -18.04 5.81
C LEU A 104 -4.59 -17.16 6.31
N LEU A 105 -5.16 -16.30 5.47
CA LEU A 105 -6.24 -15.37 5.82
C LEU A 105 -7.59 -16.10 5.90
N LYS A 106 -7.82 -16.76 7.03
CA LYS A 106 -9.00 -17.61 7.28
C LYS A 106 -10.11 -16.94 8.10
N GLY A 107 -9.95 -15.67 8.43
CA GLY A 107 -10.90 -14.88 9.22
C GLY A 107 -10.21 -14.13 10.34
N GLY A 108 -10.12 -12.81 10.21
CA GLY A 108 -9.38 -11.96 11.13
C GLY A 108 -7.85 -12.11 10.98
N LEU A 109 -7.11 -11.70 12.01
CA LEU A 109 -5.66 -11.79 12.13
C LEU A 109 -5.28 -12.41 13.46
N LEU A 110 -4.64 -13.58 13.46
CA LEU A 110 -4.28 -14.32 14.67
C LEU A 110 -5.48 -14.51 15.62
N GLY A 111 -6.68 -14.74 15.06
CA GLY A 111 -7.94 -14.87 15.79
C GLY A 111 -8.58 -13.55 16.25
N LYS A 112 -8.05 -12.40 15.85
CA LYS A 112 -8.55 -11.06 16.22
C LYS A 112 -9.24 -10.36 15.05
N LYS A 113 -10.21 -9.51 15.34
CA LYS A 113 -10.89 -8.69 14.33
C LYS A 113 -10.02 -7.51 13.91
N LEU A 114 -9.81 -7.34 12.62
CA LEU A 114 -9.17 -6.15 12.06
C LEU A 114 -10.13 -4.96 12.08
N VAL A 115 -9.70 -3.84 12.65
CA VAL A 115 -10.47 -2.59 12.77
C VAL A 115 -9.70 -1.44 12.12
N LEU A 116 -10.38 -0.66 11.29
CA LEU A 116 -9.83 0.51 10.63
C LEU A 116 -10.28 1.79 11.32
N GLY A 117 -9.37 2.74 11.50
CA GLY A 117 -9.67 4.16 11.71
C GLY A 117 -9.20 4.96 10.51
N SER A 118 -9.89 6.04 10.15
CA SER A 118 -9.52 6.89 9.02
C SER A 118 -9.47 8.35 9.44
N ALA A 119 -8.46 9.07 8.96
CA ALA A 119 -8.31 10.50 9.11
C ALA A 119 -7.92 11.13 7.78
N ASP A 120 -8.40 12.35 7.55
CA ASP A 120 -7.99 13.16 6.40
C ASP A 120 -6.60 13.75 6.64
N ALA A 121 -5.68 13.50 5.71
CA ALA A 121 -4.36 14.11 5.70
C ALA A 121 -4.35 15.50 5.04
N GLU A 122 -5.43 15.91 4.37
CA GLU A 122 -5.59 17.19 3.66
C GLU A 122 -4.50 17.47 2.62
N THR A 123 -3.78 16.44 2.15
CA THR A 123 -2.57 16.59 1.32
C THR A 123 -1.44 17.36 2.05
N LYS A 124 -1.42 17.35 3.40
CA LYS A 124 -0.47 18.11 4.24
C LYS A 124 0.31 17.19 5.19
N PRO A 125 1.66 17.25 5.18
CA PRO A 125 2.50 16.41 6.05
C PRO A 125 2.13 16.52 7.54
N ASN A 126 1.94 17.75 8.04
CA ASN A 126 1.64 17.97 9.46
C ASN A 126 0.32 17.33 9.90
N THR A 127 -0.74 17.49 9.11
CA THR A 127 -2.06 16.89 9.42
C THR A 127 -1.97 15.36 9.43
N GLY A 128 -1.31 14.78 8.42
CA GLY A 128 -1.07 13.34 8.35
C GLY A 128 -0.29 12.81 9.55
N VAL A 129 0.82 13.46 9.92
CA VAL A 129 1.63 13.07 11.08
C VAL A 129 0.84 13.16 12.38
N GLN A 130 0.09 14.24 12.60
CA GLN A 130 -0.74 14.38 13.81
C GLN A 130 -1.80 13.27 13.91
N ALA A 131 -2.43 12.90 12.79
CA ALA A 131 -3.38 11.80 12.76
C ALA A 131 -2.71 10.44 13.06
N ALA A 132 -1.58 10.14 12.41
CA ALA A 132 -0.82 8.92 12.66
C ALA A 132 -0.37 8.81 14.13
N THR A 133 0.17 9.89 14.70
CA THR A 133 0.56 9.96 16.11
C THR A 133 -0.62 9.66 17.04
N ARG A 134 -1.80 10.23 16.80
CA ARG A 134 -3.01 9.90 17.58
C ARG A 134 -3.39 8.43 17.45
N PHE A 135 -3.43 7.88 16.23
CA PHE A 135 -3.73 6.46 16.03
C PHE A 135 -2.74 5.54 16.76
N ILE A 136 -1.45 5.86 16.74
CA ILE A 136 -0.41 5.08 17.42
C ILE A 136 -0.60 5.16 18.94
N HIS A 137 -0.75 6.36 19.52
CA HIS A 137 -0.77 6.50 20.98
C HIS A 137 -2.14 6.23 21.61
N ASP A 138 -3.24 6.64 20.98
CA ASP A 138 -4.58 6.55 21.57
C ASP A 138 -5.24 5.22 21.22
N ASN A 139 -5.13 4.80 19.95
CA ASN A 139 -5.77 3.58 19.44
C ASN A 139 -4.83 2.37 19.40
N LYS A 140 -3.56 2.54 19.75
CA LYS A 140 -2.52 1.49 19.71
C LYS A 140 -2.42 0.86 18.33
N ALA A 141 -2.40 1.69 17.29
CA ALA A 141 -2.31 1.22 15.91
C ALA A 141 -1.09 0.32 15.70
N MET A 142 -1.36 -0.90 15.22
CA MET A 142 -0.32 -1.89 14.87
C MET A 142 0.23 -1.66 13.46
N MET A 143 -0.42 -0.81 12.68
CA MET A 143 0.00 -0.37 11.35
C MET A 143 -0.60 1.00 11.06
N ILE A 144 0.15 1.84 10.35
CA ILE A 144 -0.37 3.03 9.67
C ILE A 144 -0.34 2.77 8.16
N ALA A 145 -1.33 3.28 7.43
CA ALA A 145 -1.39 3.13 5.99
C ALA A 145 -1.99 4.36 5.30
N GLY A 146 -1.75 4.50 3.99
CA GLY A 146 -2.37 5.53 3.16
C GLY A 146 -1.35 6.47 2.51
N SER A 147 -1.73 7.74 2.41
CA SER A 147 -1.07 8.80 1.65
C SER A 147 -1.23 8.69 0.13
N THR A 148 -1.49 9.83 -0.52
CA THR A 148 -1.31 10.03 -1.97
C THR A 148 -0.15 10.97 -2.27
N SER A 149 0.08 11.96 -1.41
CA SER A 149 1.21 12.88 -1.54
C SER A 149 2.51 12.24 -1.07
N SER A 150 3.55 12.25 -1.90
CA SER A 150 4.87 11.75 -1.49
C SER A 150 5.47 12.53 -0.31
N ALA A 151 5.19 13.83 -0.19
CA ALA A 151 5.65 14.60 0.97
C ALA A 151 4.97 14.14 2.28
N VAL A 152 3.69 13.75 2.19
CA VAL A 152 2.95 13.16 3.31
C VAL A 152 3.51 11.77 3.63
N ALA A 153 3.73 10.92 2.61
CA ALA A 153 4.29 9.58 2.79
C ALA A 153 5.68 9.60 3.47
N ILE A 154 6.58 10.49 3.03
CA ILE A 154 7.91 10.66 3.63
C ILE A 154 7.81 11.14 5.09
N ALA A 155 6.86 12.02 5.42
CA ALA A 155 6.65 12.45 6.80
C ALA A 155 6.07 11.32 7.68
N LEU A 156 5.11 10.55 7.14
CA LEU A 156 4.49 9.41 7.81
C LEU A 156 5.50 8.30 8.09
N GLN A 157 6.36 7.93 7.13
CA GLN A 157 7.37 6.91 7.37
C GLN A 157 8.36 7.34 8.45
N LYS A 158 8.73 8.62 8.53
CA LYS A 158 9.63 9.14 9.58
C LYS A 158 9.02 9.04 10.97
N VAL A 159 7.74 9.44 11.15
CA VAL A 159 7.06 9.27 12.44
C VAL A 159 6.88 7.80 12.78
N CYS A 160 6.41 6.99 11.83
CA CYS A 160 6.15 5.57 12.07
C CYS A 160 7.44 4.79 12.38
N ASN A 161 8.57 5.16 11.77
CA ASN A 161 9.88 4.58 12.10
C ASN A 161 10.35 4.96 13.52
N ARG A 162 10.15 6.21 13.94
CA ARG A 162 10.47 6.64 15.31
C ARG A 162 9.62 5.93 16.35
N GLU A 163 8.35 5.66 16.03
CA GLU A 163 7.42 4.95 16.91
C GLU A 163 7.45 3.41 16.70
N HIS A 164 8.36 2.89 15.86
CA HIS A 164 8.47 1.46 15.51
C HIS A 164 7.14 0.81 15.08
N THR A 165 6.30 1.57 14.38
CA THR A 165 5.02 1.10 13.82
C THR A 165 5.17 0.88 12.31
N PRO A 166 4.85 -0.30 11.76
CA PRO A 166 4.85 -0.51 10.31
C PRO A 166 3.96 0.51 9.58
N TYR A 167 4.51 1.12 8.53
CA TYR A 167 3.83 2.03 7.64
C TYR A 167 3.84 1.52 6.21
N PHE A 168 2.67 1.38 5.61
CA PHE A 168 2.54 1.07 4.19
C PHE A 168 2.00 2.27 3.43
N THR A 169 2.82 2.78 2.53
CA THR A 169 2.39 3.81 1.60
C THR A 169 1.46 3.22 0.55
N ALA A 170 0.28 3.81 0.39
CA ALA A 170 -0.62 3.46 -0.71
C ALA A 170 -0.12 4.04 -2.04
N ILE A 171 0.12 5.35 -2.09
CA ILE A 171 0.65 6.04 -3.27
C ILE A 171 1.77 7.01 -2.86
N SER A 172 2.94 6.86 -3.47
CA SER A 172 4.03 7.83 -3.44
C SER A 172 4.97 7.63 -4.62
N GLY A 173 4.90 8.53 -5.59
CA GLY A 173 5.73 8.45 -6.79
C GLY A 173 7.16 8.97 -6.65
N SER A 174 7.60 9.50 -5.49
CA SER A 174 8.94 10.12 -5.38
C SER A 174 10.07 9.11 -5.28
N ASN A 175 11.23 9.33 -5.90
CA ASN A 175 12.36 8.40 -5.77
C ASN A 175 12.87 8.31 -4.32
N GLU A 176 12.73 9.39 -3.56
CA GLU A 176 13.24 9.59 -2.21
C GLU A 176 12.58 8.66 -1.18
N THR A 177 11.30 8.32 -1.34
CA THR A 177 10.51 7.53 -0.38
C THR A 177 11.16 6.19 -0.01
N THR A 178 11.68 5.44 -1.00
CA THR A 178 12.53 4.25 -0.80
C THR A 178 13.98 4.50 -1.27
N GLY A 179 14.34 5.77 -1.41
CA GLY A 179 15.69 6.24 -1.67
C GLY A 179 16.28 6.82 -0.39
N VAL A 180 16.81 8.04 -0.47
CA VAL A 180 17.45 8.73 0.66
C VAL A 180 16.60 8.85 1.93
N ASP A 181 15.27 8.81 1.82
CA ASP A 181 14.37 8.91 2.97
C ASP A 181 13.89 7.54 3.48
N CYS A 182 14.32 6.42 2.90
CA CYS A 182 13.84 5.07 3.27
C CYS A 182 13.93 4.81 4.78
N GLN A 183 12.97 4.03 5.31
CA GLN A 183 12.83 3.77 6.74
C GLN A 183 12.60 2.29 7.00
N ARG A 184 13.14 1.76 8.11
CA ARG A 184 13.01 0.34 8.49
C ARG A 184 11.56 -0.11 8.63
N TYR A 185 10.70 0.77 9.12
CA TYR A 185 9.29 0.48 9.27
C TYR A 185 8.43 1.00 8.10
N GLY A 186 9.03 1.61 7.08
CA GLY A 186 8.32 2.11 5.91
C GLY A 186 8.40 1.13 4.73
N PHE A 187 7.26 0.81 4.14
CA PHE A 187 7.14 -0.02 2.93
C PHE A 187 6.34 0.72 1.88
N ARG A 188 6.82 0.69 0.62
CA ARG A 188 6.08 1.23 -0.52
C ARG A 188 5.77 0.13 -1.50
N LEU A 189 4.49 -0.18 -1.67
CA LEU A 189 4.07 -1.17 -2.66
C LEU A 189 4.03 -0.60 -4.08
N CYS A 190 3.60 0.65 -4.25
CA CYS A 190 3.41 1.22 -5.58
C CYS A 190 4.73 1.39 -6.36
N TYR A 191 4.63 1.31 -7.69
CA TYR A 191 5.66 1.83 -8.58
C TYR A 191 5.90 3.34 -8.32
N PHE A 192 7.01 3.87 -8.84
CA PHE A 192 7.42 5.25 -8.60
C PHE A 192 8.18 5.85 -9.80
N ALA A 193 8.55 7.13 -9.71
CA ALA A 193 9.13 7.92 -10.80
C ALA A 193 10.18 7.18 -11.64
N TYR A 194 11.23 6.63 -11.03
CA TYR A 194 12.27 5.89 -11.75
C TYR A 194 11.70 4.71 -12.55
N MET A 195 10.92 3.84 -11.89
CA MET A 195 10.31 2.67 -12.52
C MET A 195 9.38 3.08 -13.67
N ALA A 196 8.52 4.06 -13.41
CA ALA A 196 7.53 4.55 -14.35
C ALA A 196 8.19 5.13 -15.62
N CYS A 197 9.21 5.98 -15.43
CA CYS A 197 9.91 6.64 -16.53
C CYS A 197 10.77 5.66 -17.34
N LYS A 198 11.47 4.73 -16.65
CA LYS A 198 12.24 3.66 -17.31
C LYS A 198 11.34 2.73 -18.13
N ALA A 199 10.11 2.49 -17.67
CA ALA A 199 9.12 1.67 -18.36
C ALA A 199 8.51 2.36 -19.59
N ILE A 200 8.10 3.63 -19.45
CA ILE A 200 7.34 4.33 -20.49
C ILE A 200 8.22 4.94 -21.58
N ALA A 201 9.45 5.38 -21.27
CA ALA A 201 10.36 6.02 -22.23
C ALA A 201 10.59 5.22 -23.52
N PRO A 202 10.96 3.91 -23.48
CA PRO A 202 11.15 3.14 -24.71
C PRO A 202 9.85 2.95 -25.50
N VAL A 203 8.69 2.90 -24.83
CA VAL A 203 7.39 2.81 -25.50
C VAL A 203 7.11 4.08 -26.28
N VAL A 204 7.22 5.25 -25.65
CA VAL A 204 6.91 6.52 -26.33
C VAL A 204 7.95 6.85 -27.40
N ALA A 205 9.21 6.44 -27.24
CA ALA A 205 10.20 6.60 -28.29
C ALA A 205 9.91 5.72 -29.51
N LYS A 206 9.44 4.49 -29.30
CA LYS A 206 9.01 3.59 -30.37
C LYS A 206 7.77 4.09 -31.08
N GLU A 207 6.75 4.50 -30.32
CA GLU A 207 5.42 4.80 -30.84
C GLU A 207 5.24 6.25 -31.31
N LEU A 208 5.94 7.20 -30.68
CA LEU A 208 5.91 8.62 -31.06
C LEU A 208 7.15 9.02 -31.87
N GLY A 209 8.24 8.23 -31.86
CA GLY A 209 9.49 8.51 -32.56
C GLY A 209 10.59 9.05 -31.65
N LYS A 210 11.84 8.97 -32.11
CA LYS A 210 13.03 9.25 -31.30
C LYS A 210 13.42 10.73 -31.24
N ASN A 211 13.17 11.52 -32.28
CA ASN A 211 13.62 12.93 -32.33
C ASN A 211 12.53 13.89 -31.83
N ARG A 212 12.02 13.68 -30.61
CA ARG A 212 10.94 14.49 -30.04
C ARG A 212 11.45 15.56 -29.08
N LYS A 213 10.83 16.73 -29.14
CA LYS A 213 11.04 17.85 -28.22
C LYS A 213 9.98 17.83 -27.13
N ALA A 214 10.40 17.63 -25.89
CA ALA A 214 9.51 17.50 -24.75
C ALA A 214 9.46 18.79 -23.92
N ALA A 215 8.24 19.25 -23.66
CA ALA A 215 7.94 20.26 -22.65
C ALA A 215 7.31 19.58 -21.42
N TYR A 216 7.78 19.94 -20.23
CA TYR A 216 7.31 19.37 -18.98
C TYR A 216 6.43 20.35 -18.22
N LEU A 217 5.35 19.85 -17.62
CA LEU A 217 4.56 20.56 -16.63
C LEU A 217 4.65 19.83 -15.29
N THR A 218 5.37 20.43 -14.35
CA THR A 218 5.88 19.80 -13.13
C THR A 218 5.30 20.47 -11.88
N PRO A 219 4.70 19.72 -10.95
CA PRO A 219 4.31 20.28 -9.66
C PRO A 219 5.51 20.48 -8.73
N ASP A 220 5.55 21.58 -7.99
CA ASP A 220 6.70 22.01 -7.18
C ASP A 220 6.82 21.27 -5.83
N TYR A 221 7.11 19.98 -5.90
CA TYR A 221 7.48 19.15 -4.75
C TYR A 221 8.23 17.89 -5.22
N THR A 222 8.75 17.11 -4.27
CA THR A 222 9.64 15.95 -4.53
C THR A 222 9.18 15.04 -5.67
N TYR A 223 7.90 14.68 -5.75
CA TYR A 223 7.38 13.82 -6.82
C TYR A 223 7.51 14.46 -8.20
N GLY A 224 7.17 15.74 -8.33
CA GLY A 224 7.25 16.42 -9.62
C GLY A 224 8.69 16.49 -10.09
N HIS A 225 9.58 16.96 -9.23
CA HIS A 225 11.00 17.10 -9.55
C HIS A 225 11.64 15.77 -9.94
N THR A 226 11.43 14.73 -9.15
CA THR A 226 12.05 13.42 -9.41
C THR A 226 11.44 12.66 -10.58
N THR A 227 10.15 12.85 -10.87
CA THR A 227 9.50 12.28 -12.07
C THR A 227 10.02 12.97 -13.32
N THR A 228 10.09 14.31 -13.32
CA THR A 228 10.66 15.07 -14.44
C THR A 228 12.11 14.71 -14.67
N GLN A 229 12.94 14.61 -13.62
CA GLN A 229 14.33 14.18 -13.76
C GLN A 229 14.45 12.77 -14.34
N SER A 230 13.67 11.81 -13.83
CA SER A 230 13.70 10.43 -14.32
C SER A 230 13.23 10.33 -15.77
N MET A 231 12.19 11.07 -16.14
CA MET A 231 11.66 11.06 -17.51
C MET A 231 12.65 11.66 -18.50
N LYS A 232 13.32 12.77 -18.14
CA LYS A 232 14.42 13.31 -18.94
C LYS A 232 15.54 12.29 -19.12
N GLU A 233 15.99 11.69 -18.02
CA GLU A 233 17.07 10.70 -18.04
C GLU A 233 16.79 9.57 -19.04
N PHE A 234 15.58 9.00 -19.04
CA PHE A 234 15.26 7.86 -19.89
C PHE A 234 14.85 8.25 -21.30
N THR A 235 14.13 9.35 -21.50
CA THR A 235 13.74 9.77 -22.86
C THR A 235 14.92 10.33 -23.67
N GLU A 236 15.88 11.01 -23.03
CA GLU A 236 17.07 11.51 -23.72
C GLU A 236 17.97 10.37 -24.20
N LYS A 237 18.03 9.25 -23.46
CA LYS A 237 18.69 8.01 -23.92
C LYS A 237 18.01 7.40 -25.15
N GLU A 238 16.72 7.66 -25.34
CA GLU A 238 15.96 7.23 -26.52
C GLU A 238 15.99 8.23 -27.68
N GLY A 239 16.68 9.38 -27.51
CA GLY A 239 16.88 10.40 -28.54
C GLY A 239 16.01 11.65 -28.39
N TRP A 240 15.13 11.71 -27.39
CA TRP A 240 14.33 12.91 -27.13
C TRP A 240 15.20 14.05 -26.62
N SER A 241 14.68 15.27 -26.66
CA SER A 241 15.32 16.44 -26.08
C SER A 241 14.33 17.23 -25.25
N THR A 242 14.79 17.82 -24.14
CA THR A 242 13.98 18.71 -23.31
C THR A 242 14.08 20.14 -23.83
N VAL A 243 12.96 20.80 -24.11
CA VAL A 243 12.94 22.22 -24.51
C VAL A 243 12.51 23.17 -23.40
N THR A 244 11.68 22.72 -22.47
CA THR A 244 11.31 23.51 -21.29
C THR A 244 10.78 22.63 -20.15
N ASN A 245 10.90 23.13 -18.93
CA ASN A 245 10.24 22.57 -17.76
C ASN A 245 9.54 23.71 -17.01
N GLN A 246 8.20 23.72 -17.05
CA GLN A 246 7.38 24.66 -16.32
C GLN A 246 7.00 24.08 -14.98
N VAL A 247 7.40 24.76 -13.90
CA VAL A 247 7.15 24.32 -12.54
C VAL A 247 6.03 25.16 -11.94
N HIS A 248 4.96 24.51 -11.46
CA HIS A 248 3.79 25.16 -10.87
C HIS A 248 3.62 24.75 -9.41
N PRO A 249 3.05 25.61 -8.53
CA PRO A 249 2.75 25.22 -7.16
C PRO A 249 1.67 24.14 -7.13
N LEU A 250 1.70 23.29 -6.11
CA LEU A 250 0.66 22.29 -5.87
C LEU A 250 -0.68 22.99 -5.57
N GLY A 251 -1.76 22.52 -6.20
CA GLY A 251 -3.10 23.09 -6.06
C GLY A 251 -3.35 24.32 -6.94
N ALA A 252 -2.49 24.58 -7.94
CA ALA A 252 -2.66 25.69 -8.88
C ALA A 252 -4.01 25.61 -9.60
N LYS A 253 -4.69 26.76 -9.73
CA LYS A 253 -5.98 26.89 -10.43
C LYS A 253 -5.84 27.46 -11.83
N ASP A 254 -4.81 28.26 -12.06
CA ASP A 254 -4.51 28.89 -13.34
C ASP A 254 -3.15 28.38 -13.83
N TYR A 255 -3.15 27.82 -15.03
CA TYR A 255 -1.96 27.31 -15.71
C TYR A 255 -1.54 28.17 -16.91
N SER A 256 -2.24 29.28 -17.17
CA SER A 256 -2.11 30.08 -18.39
C SER A 256 -0.66 30.50 -18.68
N SER A 257 0.07 31.01 -17.69
CA SER A 257 1.46 31.46 -17.89
C SER A 257 2.40 30.30 -18.26
N TYR A 258 2.26 29.16 -17.58
CA TYR A 258 3.03 27.95 -17.87
C TYR A 258 2.72 27.42 -19.27
N LEU A 259 1.44 27.37 -19.65
CA LEU A 259 1.00 26.88 -20.96
C LEU A 259 1.40 27.82 -22.10
N ILE A 260 1.39 29.15 -21.88
CA ILE A 260 1.91 30.13 -22.85
C ILE A 260 3.41 29.93 -23.07
N ASN A 261 4.18 29.74 -21.99
CA ASN A 261 5.61 29.46 -22.10
C ASN A 261 5.88 28.18 -22.89
N ILE A 262 5.06 27.13 -22.68
CA ILE A 262 5.13 25.88 -23.45
C ILE A 262 4.76 26.11 -24.91
N ALA A 263 3.69 26.86 -25.19
CA ALA A 263 3.22 27.15 -26.55
C ALA A 263 4.22 27.98 -27.37
N ASN A 264 5.09 28.76 -26.71
CA ASN A 264 6.17 29.52 -27.34
C ASN A 264 7.43 28.68 -27.63
N THR A 265 7.42 27.40 -27.30
CA THR A 265 8.46 26.44 -27.70
C THR A 265 8.07 25.70 -28.97
N ASP A 266 9.01 24.92 -29.50
CA ASP A 266 8.82 23.98 -30.60
C ASP A 266 8.60 22.54 -30.11
N ALA A 267 8.02 22.36 -28.91
CA ALA A 267 7.74 21.05 -28.34
C ALA A 267 6.75 20.24 -29.20
N ASP A 268 7.07 18.95 -29.40
CA ASP A 268 6.19 17.94 -29.98
C ASP A 268 5.33 17.23 -28.93
N VAL A 269 5.81 17.19 -27.68
CA VAL A 269 5.24 16.40 -26.60
C VAL A 269 5.10 17.26 -25.35
N LEU A 270 3.89 17.27 -24.79
CA LEU A 270 3.62 17.75 -23.45
C LEU A 270 3.67 16.57 -22.47
N VAL A 271 4.71 16.52 -21.65
CA VAL A 271 4.82 15.56 -20.55
C VAL A 271 4.11 16.16 -19.33
N VAL A 272 2.94 15.60 -19.01
CA VAL A 272 2.13 16.05 -17.87
C VAL A 272 2.57 15.26 -16.64
N VAL A 273 3.41 15.89 -15.81
CA VAL A 273 3.87 15.33 -14.53
C VAL A 273 2.92 15.70 -13.39
N ALA A 274 2.13 16.75 -13.55
CA ALA A 274 1.02 17.07 -12.65
C ALA A 274 0.15 15.83 -12.37
N TYR A 275 -0.42 15.77 -11.16
CA TYR A 275 -1.16 14.60 -10.67
C TYR A 275 -2.51 15.02 -10.07
N GLY A 276 -3.50 14.13 -10.09
CA GLY A 276 -4.82 14.37 -9.51
C GLY A 276 -5.53 15.57 -10.15
N ALA A 277 -6.19 16.39 -9.34
CA ALA A 277 -6.95 17.54 -9.82
C ALA A 277 -6.09 18.57 -10.59
N ASP A 278 -4.80 18.69 -10.25
CA ASP A 278 -3.87 19.57 -10.96
C ASP A 278 -3.65 19.08 -12.39
N ALA A 279 -3.49 17.77 -12.60
CA ALA A 279 -3.36 17.19 -13.93
C ALA A 279 -4.61 17.46 -14.78
N ALA A 280 -5.79 17.22 -14.22
CA ALA A 280 -7.05 17.42 -14.93
C ALA A 280 -7.26 18.90 -15.32
N ASN A 281 -6.99 19.82 -14.39
CA ASN A 281 -7.10 21.26 -14.64
C ASN A 281 -6.10 21.73 -15.70
N ALA A 282 -4.84 21.31 -15.59
CA ALA A 282 -3.80 21.64 -16.55
C ALA A 282 -4.12 21.13 -17.96
N ILE A 283 -4.57 19.88 -18.09
CA ILE A 283 -4.93 19.29 -19.38
C ILE A 283 -6.14 20.00 -20.01
N LYS A 284 -7.18 20.31 -19.21
CA LYS A 284 -8.34 21.08 -19.68
C LYS A 284 -7.94 22.46 -20.20
N GLN A 285 -7.07 23.17 -19.49
CA GLN A 285 -6.55 24.47 -19.93
C GLN A 285 -5.63 24.33 -21.15
N ALA A 286 -4.77 23.31 -21.22
CA ALA A 286 -3.94 23.04 -22.39
C ALA A 286 -4.80 22.82 -23.65
N LYS A 287 -5.95 22.13 -23.52
CA LYS A 287 -6.94 22.00 -24.60
C LYS A 287 -7.53 23.36 -25.00
N GLN A 288 -7.95 24.18 -24.03
CA GLN A 288 -8.52 25.50 -24.29
C GLN A 288 -7.53 26.45 -25.00
N PHE A 289 -6.24 26.33 -24.70
CA PHE A 289 -5.17 27.09 -25.34
C PHE A 289 -4.72 26.50 -26.69
N GLY A 290 -5.32 25.40 -27.17
CA GLY A 290 -4.99 24.77 -28.44
C GLY A 290 -3.64 24.06 -28.48
N LEU A 291 -3.02 23.77 -27.33
CA LEU A 291 -1.74 23.05 -27.28
C LEU A 291 -1.87 21.62 -27.78
N LEU A 292 -3.03 20.98 -27.51
CA LEU A 292 -3.25 19.57 -27.83
C LEU A 292 -3.42 19.31 -29.34
N ASP A 293 -3.66 20.36 -30.13
CA ASP A 293 -3.67 20.27 -31.60
C ASP A 293 -2.26 20.13 -32.19
N LYS A 294 -1.25 20.57 -31.42
CA LYS A 294 0.16 20.63 -31.85
C LYS A 294 1.03 19.61 -31.12
N MET A 295 0.66 19.22 -29.90
CA MET A 295 1.47 18.40 -29.01
C MET A 295 0.76 17.09 -28.66
N LYS A 296 1.53 16.00 -28.56
CA LYS A 296 1.06 14.74 -27.95
C LYS A 296 1.21 14.81 -26.44
N ILE A 297 0.29 14.20 -25.70
CA ILE A 297 0.41 14.07 -24.25
C ILE A 297 1.09 12.74 -23.91
N VAL A 298 2.03 12.78 -22.95
CA VAL A 298 2.54 11.61 -22.25
C VAL A 298 2.40 11.83 -20.74
N ILE A 299 1.90 10.83 -20.03
CA ILE A 299 1.65 10.89 -18.58
C ILE A 299 2.49 9.79 -17.91
N PRO A 300 3.69 10.11 -17.41
CA PRO A 300 4.58 9.08 -16.85
C PRO A 300 4.00 8.43 -15.61
N TYR A 301 3.08 9.08 -14.89
CA TYR A 301 2.43 8.53 -13.71
C TYR A 301 0.99 9.04 -13.64
N MET A 302 0.02 8.25 -14.12
CA MET A 302 -1.37 8.67 -14.25
C MET A 302 -2.15 8.49 -12.95
N SER A 303 -2.87 9.53 -12.53
CA SER A 303 -3.76 9.47 -11.38
C SER A 303 -5.07 8.77 -11.69
N ALA A 304 -5.60 8.03 -10.72
CA ALA A 304 -6.95 7.45 -10.81
C ALA A 304 -8.00 8.50 -11.21
N TYR A 305 -8.90 8.09 -12.10
CA TYR A 305 -10.04 8.86 -12.63
C TYR A 305 -9.70 10.08 -13.50
N LEU A 306 -8.41 10.34 -13.78
CA LEU A 306 -8.02 11.44 -14.67
C LEU A 306 -8.75 11.38 -16.01
N GLU A 307 -8.90 10.17 -16.56
CA GLU A 307 -9.56 9.92 -17.83
C GLU A 307 -11.03 10.32 -17.83
N LYS A 308 -11.72 10.14 -16.71
CA LYS A 308 -13.13 10.55 -16.55
C LYS A 308 -13.24 12.06 -16.47
N GLU A 309 -12.26 12.71 -15.84
CA GLU A 309 -12.28 14.15 -15.66
C GLU A 309 -12.00 14.91 -16.96
N VAL A 310 -11.12 14.40 -17.83
CA VAL A 310 -10.70 15.09 -19.06
C VAL A 310 -11.41 14.56 -20.32
N GLY A 311 -11.94 13.34 -20.27
CA GLY A 311 -12.74 12.72 -21.33
C GLY A 311 -11.93 11.99 -22.40
N ALA A 312 -12.58 11.04 -23.08
CA ALA A 312 -11.95 10.13 -24.04
C ALA A 312 -11.37 10.85 -25.27
N GLU A 313 -11.99 11.94 -25.71
CA GLU A 313 -11.47 12.76 -26.80
C GLU A 313 -10.07 13.32 -26.52
N VAL A 314 -9.79 13.64 -25.26
CA VAL A 314 -8.46 14.13 -24.84
C VAL A 314 -7.51 12.97 -24.60
N MET A 315 -8.00 11.86 -24.04
CA MET A 315 -7.15 10.71 -23.73
C MET A 315 -6.79 9.87 -24.95
N GLN A 316 -7.49 9.98 -26.08
CA GLN A 316 -7.19 9.18 -27.26
C GLN A 316 -5.72 9.31 -27.70
N GLY A 317 -5.04 8.18 -27.83
CA GLY A 317 -3.62 8.12 -28.19
C GLY A 317 -2.63 8.61 -27.11
N VAL A 318 -3.10 9.00 -25.92
CA VAL A 318 -2.24 9.36 -24.79
C VAL A 318 -1.59 8.10 -24.23
N TYR A 319 -0.27 8.12 -24.10
CA TYR A 319 0.49 7.07 -23.42
C TYR A 319 0.63 7.42 -21.94
N ALA A 320 0.29 6.45 -21.08
CA ALA A 320 0.30 6.62 -19.64
C ALA A 320 0.84 5.38 -18.93
N ALA A 321 1.54 5.54 -17.82
CA ALA A 321 1.75 4.43 -16.88
C ALA A 321 0.73 4.55 -15.75
N GLN A 322 0.16 3.42 -15.32
CA GLN A 322 -0.70 3.35 -14.14
C GLN A 322 -0.44 2.04 -13.41
N GLY A 323 -0.56 2.03 -12.08
CA GLY A 323 -0.26 0.84 -11.29
C GLY A 323 -1.20 -0.34 -11.56
N PHE A 324 -2.40 -0.09 -12.08
CA PHE A 324 -3.44 -1.07 -12.36
C PHE A 324 -4.46 -0.47 -13.31
N TRP A 325 -4.92 -1.27 -14.26
CA TRP A 325 -6.09 -0.96 -15.08
C TRP A 325 -7.09 -2.12 -14.99
N TRP A 326 -8.39 -1.82 -14.91
CA TRP A 326 -9.40 -2.84 -14.57
C TRP A 326 -9.47 -4.01 -15.55
N THR A 327 -9.10 -3.82 -16.82
CA THR A 327 -9.07 -4.90 -17.82
C THR A 327 -7.96 -5.94 -17.57
N MET A 328 -7.10 -5.74 -16.56
CA MET A 328 -6.22 -6.81 -16.06
C MET A 328 -7.02 -8.04 -15.61
N GLU A 329 -8.33 -7.89 -15.33
CA GLU A 329 -9.26 -9.00 -15.06
C GLU A 329 -9.31 -10.05 -16.17
N ASP A 330 -9.03 -9.67 -17.41
CA ASP A 330 -9.03 -10.58 -18.56
C ASP A 330 -7.84 -11.54 -18.52
N GLN A 331 -6.77 -11.19 -17.79
CA GLN A 331 -5.50 -11.93 -17.77
C GLN A 331 -5.21 -12.61 -16.43
N LEU A 332 -5.71 -12.04 -15.32
CA LEU A 332 -5.33 -12.44 -13.97
C LEU A 332 -6.55 -12.82 -13.13
N PRO A 333 -6.61 -14.06 -12.59
CA PRO A 333 -7.73 -14.49 -11.75
C PRO A 333 -7.94 -13.63 -10.50
N VAL A 334 -6.87 -13.15 -9.88
CA VAL A 334 -6.96 -12.27 -8.70
C VAL A 334 -7.48 -10.87 -9.09
N ALA A 335 -7.11 -10.38 -10.28
CA ALA A 335 -7.65 -9.12 -10.78
C ALA A 335 -9.16 -9.22 -11.04
N LYS A 336 -9.61 -10.34 -11.63
CA LYS A 336 -11.03 -10.60 -11.88
C LYS A 336 -11.87 -10.59 -10.62
N ASP A 337 -11.41 -11.27 -9.57
CA ASP A 337 -12.09 -11.28 -8.29
C ASP A 337 -12.11 -9.88 -7.64
N PHE A 338 -10.97 -9.19 -7.65
CA PHE A 338 -10.86 -7.83 -7.11
C PHE A 338 -11.77 -6.84 -7.82
N VAL A 339 -11.78 -6.82 -9.16
CA VAL A 339 -12.63 -5.93 -9.95
C VAL A 339 -14.09 -6.23 -9.71
N ALA A 340 -14.49 -7.51 -9.71
CA ALA A 340 -15.88 -7.91 -9.44
C ALA A 340 -16.34 -7.51 -8.04
N ALA A 341 -15.51 -7.74 -7.01
CA ALA A 341 -15.82 -7.37 -5.63
C ALA A 341 -15.93 -5.85 -5.45
N TYR A 342 -14.99 -5.11 -6.03
CA TYR A 342 -14.99 -3.65 -5.98
C TYR A 342 -16.20 -3.06 -6.71
N GLU A 343 -16.48 -3.50 -7.94
CA GLU A 343 -17.62 -3.03 -8.73
C GLU A 343 -18.95 -3.36 -8.07
N LYS A 344 -19.08 -4.56 -7.47
CA LYS A 344 -20.27 -4.95 -6.71
C LYS A 344 -20.55 -3.98 -5.56
N LYS A 345 -19.53 -3.55 -4.83
CA LYS A 345 -19.65 -2.70 -3.63
C LYS A 345 -19.77 -1.22 -3.97
N TYR A 346 -18.92 -0.72 -4.88
CA TYR A 346 -18.73 0.72 -5.13
C TYR A 346 -19.30 1.21 -6.46
N LYS A 347 -19.84 0.32 -7.30
CA LYS A 347 -20.50 0.67 -8.58
C LYS A 347 -19.61 1.45 -9.57
N SER A 348 -18.30 1.25 -9.48
CA SER A 348 -17.28 1.78 -10.39
C SER A 348 -16.21 0.72 -10.60
N LYS A 349 -15.47 0.80 -11.72
CA LYS A 349 -14.25 0.02 -11.89
C LYS A 349 -13.12 0.59 -11.02
N PRO A 350 -12.31 -0.24 -10.34
CA PRO A 350 -11.19 0.25 -9.55
C PRO A 350 -10.04 0.75 -10.44
N ARG A 351 -9.22 1.64 -9.88
CA ARG A 351 -7.90 2.02 -10.38
C ARG A 351 -6.83 1.66 -9.34
N ASP A 352 -5.61 2.12 -9.58
CA ASP A 352 -4.44 1.75 -8.81
C ASP A 352 -4.47 2.21 -7.35
N SER A 353 -5.11 3.34 -7.00
CA SER A 353 -5.20 3.76 -5.60
C SER A 353 -5.97 2.74 -4.74
N ALA A 354 -7.07 2.18 -5.25
CA ALA A 354 -7.82 1.13 -4.56
C ALA A 354 -7.02 -0.18 -4.52
N MET A 355 -6.41 -0.55 -5.64
CA MET A 355 -5.64 -1.79 -5.76
C MET A 355 -4.45 -1.80 -4.78
N TYR A 356 -3.65 -0.72 -4.72
CA TYR A 356 -2.52 -0.64 -3.80
C TYR A 356 -2.94 -0.57 -2.33
N ALA A 357 -4.01 0.16 -2.00
CA ALA A 357 -4.55 0.18 -0.64
C ALA A 357 -5.04 -1.22 -0.20
N TYR A 358 -5.76 -1.90 -1.09
CA TYR A 358 -6.23 -3.26 -0.88
C TYR A 358 -5.04 -4.21 -0.63
N LEU A 359 -4.05 -4.23 -1.53
CA LEU A 359 -2.89 -5.11 -1.40
C LEU A 359 -2.00 -4.77 -0.20
N ALA A 360 -1.79 -3.49 0.12
CA ALA A 360 -0.97 -3.11 1.27
C ALA A 360 -1.50 -3.73 2.56
N LEU A 361 -2.81 -3.70 2.78
CA LEU A 361 -3.44 -4.28 3.96
C LEU A 361 -3.41 -5.81 3.94
N VAL A 362 -3.67 -6.43 2.77
CA VAL A 362 -3.63 -7.89 2.62
C VAL A 362 -2.20 -8.45 2.79
N LEU A 363 -1.17 -7.78 2.28
CA LEU A 363 0.21 -8.21 2.41
C LEU A 363 0.76 -8.01 3.83
N TRP A 364 0.36 -6.94 4.51
CA TRP A 364 0.66 -6.79 5.94
C TRP A 364 0.00 -7.90 6.77
N ALA A 365 -1.28 -8.18 6.51
CA ALA A 365 -2.02 -9.27 7.14
C ALA A 365 -1.38 -10.65 6.89
N ASP A 366 -0.96 -10.93 5.65
CA ASP A 366 -0.20 -12.14 5.31
C ASP A 366 1.11 -12.24 6.12
N ALA A 367 1.87 -11.15 6.21
CA ALA A 367 3.13 -11.13 6.95
C ALA A 367 2.90 -11.39 8.45
N VAL A 368 1.84 -10.84 9.04
CA VAL A 368 1.43 -11.11 10.43
C VAL A 368 1.13 -12.60 10.63
N GLU A 369 0.35 -13.20 9.74
CA GLU A 369 0.00 -14.64 9.81
C GLU A 369 1.23 -15.54 9.64
N ARG A 370 2.14 -15.20 8.72
CA ARG A 370 3.40 -15.92 8.53
C ARG A 370 4.32 -15.83 9.72
N ALA A 371 4.47 -14.62 10.27
CA ALA A 371 5.25 -14.36 11.46
C ALA A 371 4.62 -14.99 12.72
N LYS A 372 3.31 -15.29 12.67
CA LYS A 372 2.48 -15.68 13.83
C LYS A 372 2.63 -14.67 14.97
N SER A 373 2.77 -13.40 14.62
CA SER A 373 3.17 -12.35 15.54
C SER A 373 2.74 -10.98 15.03
N LEU A 374 2.34 -10.13 15.97
CA LEU A 374 2.09 -8.70 15.75
C LEU A 374 3.27 -7.84 16.22
N TYR A 375 4.37 -8.45 16.68
CA TYR A 375 5.56 -7.72 17.07
C TYR A 375 6.18 -7.04 15.83
N PRO A 376 6.43 -5.71 15.85
CA PRO A 376 6.80 -4.97 14.64
C PRO A 376 7.99 -5.57 13.88
N VAL A 377 9.05 -5.97 14.59
CA VAL A 377 10.26 -6.55 13.97
C VAL A 377 9.97 -7.87 13.25
N ASP A 378 9.11 -8.72 13.79
CA ASP A 378 8.81 -10.01 13.16
C ASP A 378 8.03 -9.81 11.86
N VAL A 379 7.08 -8.86 11.86
CA VAL A 379 6.29 -8.51 10.67
C VAL A 379 7.19 -7.91 9.60
N VAL A 380 8.09 -6.99 9.96
CA VAL A 380 9.09 -6.43 9.04
C VAL A 380 9.96 -7.53 8.44
N LYS A 381 10.50 -8.44 9.26
CA LYS A 381 11.32 -9.57 8.77
C LYS A 381 10.53 -10.54 7.87
N ALA A 382 9.25 -10.76 8.17
CA ALA A 382 8.39 -11.58 7.31
C ALA A 382 8.20 -10.93 5.93
N LEU A 383 8.07 -9.61 5.86
CA LEU A 383 7.99 -8.87 4.59
C LEU A 383 9.32 -8.92 3.82
N GLU A 384 10.44 -8.76 4.52
CA GLU A 384 11.80 -8.83 3.96
C GLU A 384 12.20 -10.23 3.45
N ALA A 385 11.50 -11.29 3.89
CA ALA A 385 11.77 -12.66 3.45
C ALA A 385 11.49 -12.89 1.95
N GLY A 386 10.91 -11.91 1.24
CA GLY A 386 10.80 -11.94 -0.23
C GLY A 386 9.80 -12.97 -0.76
N GLU A 387 8.83 -13.39 0.05
CA GLU A 387 7.80 -14.31 -0.40
C GLU A 387 6.92 -13.66 -1.48
N LEU A 388 6.73 -14.37 -2.58
CA LEU A 388 5.87 -13.94 -3.67
C LEU A 388 4.41 -14.26 -3.36
N ARG A 389 3.53 -13.32 -3.69
CA ARG A 389 2.07 -13.45 -3.56
C ARG A 389 1.40 -13.15 -4.88
N ASP A 390 0.35 -13.92 -5.21
CA ASP A 390 -0.52 -13.56 -6.33
C ASP A 390 -1.27 -12.27 -6.02
N SER A 391 -1.52 -11.45 -7.03
CA SER A 391 -2.15 -10.14 -6.88
C SER A 391 -2.93 -9.75 -8.14
N PRO A 392 -3.73 -8.66 -8.09
CA PRO A 392 -4.37 -8.08 -9.27
C PRO A 392 -3.43 -7.64 -10.39
N VAL A 393 -2.11 -7.61 -10.15
CA VAL A 393 -1.08 -7.19 -11.11
C VAL A 393 0.04 -8.23 -11.25
N GLY A 394 -0.27 -9.50 -11.03
CA GLY A 394 0.71 -10.58 -11.13
C GLY A 394 1.33 -10.89 -9.78
N LYS A 395 2.62 -11.27 -9.75
CA LYS A 395 3.29 -11.60 -8.49
C LYS A 395 3.84 -10.35 -7.83
N VAL A 396 3.68 -10.23 -6.52
CA VAL A 396 4.21 -9.11 -5.72
C VAL A 396 5.06 -9.61 -4.56
N THR A 397 6.09 -8.83 -4.21
CA THR A 397 6.89 -8.98 -2.98
C THR A 397 7.59 -7.67 -2.65
N PHE A 398 8.36 -7.62 -1.56
CA PHE A 398 9.19 -6.47 -1.19
C PHE A 398 10.68 -6.80 -1.31
N ARG A 399 11.45 -5.84 -1.80
CA ARG A 399 12.91 -5.89 -1.79
C ARG A 399 13.43 -5.50 -0.40
N ALA A 400 14.21 -6.36 0.23
CA ALA A 400 14.63 -6.19 1.63
C ALA A 400 15.58 -4.99 1.84
N GLU A 401 16.34 -4.60 0.82
CA GLU A 401 17.38 -3.57 0.94
C GLU A 401 16.81 -2.15 1.06
N ASP A 402 15.61 -1.90 0.54
CA ASP A 402 14.99 -0.57 0.50
C ASP A 402 13.47 -0.55 0.72
N HIS A 403 12.86 -1.72 0.92
CA HIS A 403 11.42 -1.90 1.16
C HIS A 403 10.53 -1.40 0.00
N GLN A 404 11.08 -1.37 -1.21
CA GLN A 404 10.34 -1.15 -2.43
C GLN A 404 9.61 -2.43 -2.85
N GLY A 405 8.33 -2.31 -3.17
CA GLY A 405 7.53 -3.35 -3.79
C GLY A 405 8.05 -3.68 -5.19
N ILE A 406 8.25 -4.97 -5.45
CA ILE A 406 8.45 -5.51 -6.79
C ILE A 406 7.05 -5.81 -7.32
N VAL A 407 6.54 -4.90 -8.16
CA VAL A 407 5.17 -4.94 -8.67
C VAL A 407 5.17 -4.65 -10.16
N ASP A 408 4.46 -5.46 -10.92
CA ASP A 408 4.27 -5.22 -12.36
C ASP A 408 3.16 -4.17 -12.56
N PHE A 409 3.25 -3.40 -13.64
CA PHE A 409 2.26 -2.36 -13.92
C PHE A 409 2.08 -2.13 -15.42
N PRO A 410 0.87 -1.80 -15.88
CA PRO A 410 0.61 -1.55 -17.30
C PRO A 410 1.10 -0.19 -17.78
N ILE A 411 1.64 -0.18 -19.00
CA ILE A 411 1.63 1.00 -19.87
C ILE A 411 0.36 0.94 -20.72
N LEU A 412 -0.35 2.06 -20.73
CA LEU A 412 -1.67 2.24 -21.32
C LEU A 412 -1.59 3.15 -22.54
N ARG A 413 -2.49 2.92 -23.51
CA ARG A 413 -2.77 3.87 -24.58
C ARG A 413 -4.27 4.18 -24.58
N GLY A 414 -4.62 5.47 -24.61
CA GLY A 414 -6.02 5.85 -24.64
C GLY A 414 -6.68 5.45 -25.95
N LYS A 415 -7.86 4.86 -25.85
CA LYS A 415 -8.69 4.43 -26.98
C LYS A 415 -9.36 5.62 -27.63
N LYS A 416 -9.71 5.47 -28.91
CA LYS A 416 -10.68 6.40 -29.51
C LYS A 416 -12.04 6.17 -28.86
N PRO A 417 -12.90 7.20 -28.75
CA PRO A 417 -14.25 7.03 -28.20
C PRO A 417 -15.06 5.93 -28.90
N ALA A 418 -14.88 5.75 -30.21
CA ALA A 418 -15.54 4.70 -30.98
C ALA A 418 -15.07 3.27 -30.64
N ASP A 419 -13.89 3.11 -30.05
CA ASP A 419 -13.31 1.81 -29.67
C ASP A 419 -13.63 1.42 -28.22
N MET A 420 -14.27 2.32 -27.44
CA MET A 420 -14.66 2.07 -26.06
C MET A 420 -15.88 1.13 -26.01
N LYS A 421 -15.78 0.05 -25.25
CA LYS A 421 -16.87 -0.93 -25.09
C LYS A 421 -17.91 -0.53 -24.05
N ASN A 422 -17.54 0.36 -23.13
CA ASN A 422 -18.41 0.86 -22.07
C ASN A 422 -17.84 2.20 -21.53
N PRO A 423 -18.58 2.93 -20.66
CA PRO A 423 -18.14 4.23 -20.13
C PRO A 423 -16.86 4.22 -19.27
N GLU A 424 -16.31 3.06 -18.92
CA GLU A 424 -15.06 2.89 -18.15
C GLU A 424 -13.88 2.43 -19.03
N ASP A 425 -14.12 2.11 -20.32
CA ASP A 425 -13.17 1.45 -21.20
C ASP A 425 -12.24 2.44 -21.95
N PHE A 426 -11.56 3.31 -21.19
CA PHE A 426 -10.75 4.40 -21.77
C PHE A 426 -9.42 3.95 -22.38
N PHE A 427 -8.83 2.85 -21.92
CA PHE A 427 -7.48 2.46 -22.34
C PHE A 427 -7.41 1.02 -22.80
N GLU A 428 -6.45 0.76 -23.69
CA GLU A 428 -5.89 -0.56 -23.92
C GLU A 428 -4.56 -0.69 -23.18
N VAL A 429 -4.24 -1.91 -22.73
CA VAL A 429 -2.93 -2.25 -22.17
C VAL A 429 -1.97 -2.50 -23.34
N VAL A 430 -0.97 -1.63 -23.49
CA VAL A 430 0.07 -1.75 -24.52
C VAL A 430 1.07 -2.83 -24.13
N GLN A 431 1.48 -2.81 -22.87
CA GLN A 431 2.38 -3.79 -22.27
C GLN A 431 2.18 -3.80 -20.76
N VAL A 432 2.40 -4.96 -20.13
CA VAL A 432 2.58 -5.07 -18.68
C VAL A 432 4.08 -5.15 -18.44
N VAL A 433 4.64 -4.19 -17.71
CA VAL A 433 6.09 -4.10 -17.47
C VAL A 433 6.41 -4.79 -16.16
N SER A 434 7.42 -5.67 -16.17
CA SER A 434 7.84 -6.29 -14.94
C SER A 434 8.50 -5.28 -14.02
N GLY A 435 8.03 -5.17 -12.77
CA GLY A 435 8.60 -4.28 -11.77
C GLY A 435 10.09 -4.57 -11.56
N LYS A 436 10.47 -5.85 -11.60
CA LYS A 436 11.85 -6.31 -11.43
C LYS A 436 12.80 -5.70 -12.45
N ASP A 437 12.37 -5.56 -13.70
CA ASP A 437 13.22 -5.09 -14.81
C ASP A 437 13.44 -3.58 -14.77
N VAL A 438 12.53 -2.84 -14.11
CA VAL A 438 12.56 -1.38 -14.03
C VAL A 438 12.97 -0.83 -12.68
N LEU A 439 13.32 -1.69 -11.72
CA LEU A 439 13.92 -1.25 -10.46
C LEU A 439 15.29 -0.59 -10.69
N PRO A 440 15.64 0.43 -9.89
CA PRO A 440 17.02 0.89 -9.83
C PRO A 440 17.90 -0.17 -9.15
N PRO A 441 19.19 -0.23 -9.49
CA PRO A 441 20.18 -0.95 -8.68
C PRO A 441 20.10 -0.53 -7.21
N VAL A 442 20.33 -1.49 -6.30
CA VAL A 442 20.37 -1.21 -4.86
C VAL A 442 21.40 -0.12 -4.56
N GLY A 443 21.03 0.83 -3.71
CA GLY A 443 21.89 1.96 -3.33
C GLY A 443 21.94 3.12 -4.33
N LEU A 444 21.46 2.97 -5.57
CA LEU A 444 21.46 4.06 -6.56
C LEU A 444 20.73 5.30 -6.05
N LEU A 445 19.60 5.11 -5.37
CA LEU A 445 18.79 6.20 -4.81
C LEU A 445 19.18 6.58 -3.38
N GLY A 446 20.28 6.05 -2.86
CA GLY A 446 20.85 6.48 -1.57
C GLY A 446 20.13 5.97 -0.32
N CYS A 447 19.30 4.92 -0.42
CA CYS A 447 18.68 4.31 0.76
C CYS A 447 19.74 3.77 1.73
N LYS A 448 19.58 4.13 3.00
CA LYS A 448 20.37 3.64 4.13
C LYS A 448 19.42 3.21 5.22
N MET A 449 19.08 1.92 5.21
CA MET A 449 18.12 1.37 6.14
C MET A 449 18.64 1.43 7.59
N GLY A 450 17.81 1.89 8.51
CA GLY A 450 18.13 1.91 9.94
C GLY A 450 18.07 0.52 10.59
N ASP A 451 18.44 0.49 11.87
CA ASP A 451 18.28 -0.69 12.72
C ASP A 451 16.80 -1.00 13.00
N TYR A 452 16.52 -2.20 13.51
CA TYR A 452 15.17 -2.60 13.90
C TYR A 452 14.70 -1.95 15.21
N VAL A 453 15.60 -1.50 16.08
CA VAL A 453 15.30 -0.95 17.41
C VAL A 453 16.04 0.34 17.63
#